data_AF-A0A522BRK2-F1
#
_entry.id   AF-A0A522BRK2-F1
#
_cell.length_a   1.000
_cell.length_b   1.000
_cell.length_c   1.000
_cell.angle_alpha   90.00
_cell.angle_beta   90.00
_cell.angle_gamma   90.00
#
_symmetry.space_group_name_H-M   'P 1'
#
loop_
_entity.id
_entity.type
_entity.pdbx_description
1 polymer ?
#
loop_
_entity_poly.entity_id
_entity_poly.type
_entity_poly.pdbx_seq_one_letter_code
_entity_poly.pdbx_strand_id
1 'polypeptide(L)' 'MTAMDQAPPAVATSEGTTAFARELQVRVAEASATLAAAEASDDPLLAQIAEADLADLRALADKNDVALG' A
#
# COMPACT_ATOMS: atom_id res chain seq x y z
N MET A 1 -0.09 -27.31 34.59
CA MET A 1 0.51 -27.19 33.26
C MET A 1 -0.45 -26.36 32.43
N THR A 2 -0.22 -25.06 32.38
CA THR A 2 -1.17 -24.08 31.85
C THR A 2 -1.13 -24.15 30.32
N ALA A 3 -2.28 -24.37 29.70
CA ALA A 3 -2.42 -24.33 28.26
C ALA A 3 -1.92 -22.97 27.76
N MET A 4 -0.97 -23.01 26.82
CA MET A 4 -0.48 -21.82 26.15
C MET A 4 -1.66 -21.22 25.39
N ASP A 5 -2.09 -20.05 25.85
CA ASP A 5 -3.05 -19.17 25.19
C ASP A 5 -2.42 -18.70 23.87
N GLN A 6 -2.48 -19.55 22.86
CA GLN A 6 -2.14 -19.18 21.50
C GLN A 6 -3.34 -18.38 20.99
N ALA A 7 -3.23 -17.05 21.09
CA ALA A 7 -4.12 -16.15 20.38
C ALA A 7 -4.26 -16.66 18.93
N PRO A 8 -5.48 -16.85 18.41
CA PRO A 8 -5.66 -17.36 17.06
C PRO A 8 -4.95 -16.42 16.07
N PRO A 9 -4.38 -16.93 14.96
CA PRO A 9 -3.88 -16.06 13.92
C PRO A 9 -5.01 -15.11 13.55
N ALA A 10 -4.73 -13.80 13.57
CA ALA A 10 -5.70 -12.77 13.21
C ALA A 10 -6.23 -13.10 11.82
N VAL A 11 -7.40 -13.73 11.77
CA VAL A 11 -8.10 -14.02 10.52
C VAL A 11 -8.41 -12.65 9.97
N ALA A 12 -7.81 -12.29 8.83
CA ALA A 12 -8.14 -11.07 8.12
C ALA A 12 -9.65 -11.09 7.86
N THR A 13 -10.40 -10.33 8.64
CA THR A 13 -11.83 -10.18 8.43
C THR A 13 -12.01 -9.44 7.10
N SER A 14 -13.10 -9.72 6.40
CA SER A 14 -13.43 -9.04 5.14
C SER A 14 -13.47 -7.51 5.31
N GLU A 15 -13.87 -7.02 6.49
CA GLU A 15 -13.85 -5.60 6.85
C GLU A 15 -12.42 -5.03 6.96
N GLY A 16 -11.49 -5.75 7.60
CA GLY A 16 -10.08 -5.34 7.69
C GLY A 16 -9.38 -5.29 6.33
N THR A 17 -9.72 -6.24 5.45
CA THR A 17 -9.17 -6.30 4.08
C THR A 17 -9.73 -5.16 3.21
N THR A 18 -11.01 -4.81 3.39
CA THR A 18 -11.66 -3.69 2.67
C THR A 18 -11.11 -2.33 3.13
N ALA A 19 -10.90 -2.15 4.45
CA ALA A 19 -10.31 -0.92 4.98
C ALA A 19 -8.87 -0.72 4.48
N PHE A 20 -8.08 -1.80 4.48
CA PHE A 20 -6.72 -1.79 3.94
C PHE A 20 -6.68 -1.46 2.45
N ALA A 21 -7.58 -2.04 1.64
CA ALA A 21 -7.67 -1.74 0.21
C ALA A 21 -8.01 -0.26 -0.06
N ARG A 22 -8.90 0.34 0.73
CA ARG A 22 -9.20 1.78 0.62
C ARG A 22 -8.01 2.65 1.00
N GLU A 23 -7.32 2.33 2.09
CA GLU A 23 -6.13 3.08 2.51
C GLU A 23 -5.04 3.01 1.42
N LEU A 24 -4.85 1.83 0.82
CA LEU A 24 -3.88 1.63 -0.25
C LEU A 24 -4.21 2.46 -1.50
N GLN A 25 -5.49 2.54 -1.88
CA GLN A 25 -5.93 3.40 -2.98
C GLN A 25 -5.64 4.89 -2.71
N VAL A 26 -5.83 5.35 -1.47
CA VAL A 26 -5.51 6.73 -1.07
C VAL A 26 -4.01 6.98 -1.21
N ARG A 27 -3.17 6.08 -0.69
CA ARG A 27 -1.70 6.21 -0.79
C ARG A 27 -1.20 6.23 -2.22
N VAL A 28 -1.78 5.42 -3.12
CA VAL A 28 -1.44 5.44 -4.55
C VAL A 28 -1.79 6.80 -5.18
N ALA A 29 -2.93 7.39 -4.82
CA ALA A 29 -3.31 8.72 -5.30
C ALA A 29 -2.38 9.82 -4.78
N GLU A 30 -2.01 9.78 -3.50
CA GLU A 30 -1.06 10.71 -2.88
C GLU A 30 0.33 10.60 -3.51
N ALA A 31 0.86 9.38 -3.68
CA ALA A 31 2.15 9.15 -4.32
C ALA A 31 2.16 9.59 -5.79
N SER A 32 1.04 9.43 -6.50
CA SER A 32 0.89 9.94 -7.88
C SER A 32 0.96 11.47 -7.93
N ALA A 33 0.36 12.17 -6.96
CA ALA A 33 0.46 13.62 -6.85
C ALA A 33 1.89 14.07 -6.48
N THR A 34 2.57 13.33 -5.58
CA THR A 34 3.98 13.56 -5.24
C THR A 34 4.88 13.39 -6.45
N LEU A 35 4.68 12.36 -7.27
CA LEU A 35 5.43 12.17 -8.51
C LEU A 35 5.24 13.35 -9.46
N ALA A 36 4.00 13.78 -9.70
CA ALA A 36 3.73 14.93 -10.55
C ALA A 36 4.39 16.23 -10.04
N ALA A 37 4.42 16.43 -8.72
CA ALA A 37 5.13 17.55 -8.11
C ALA A 37 6.66 17.44 -8.25
N ALA A 38 7.20 16.22 -8.14
CA ALA A 38 8.62 15.95 -8.29
C ALA A 38 9.09 16.09 -9.75
N GLU A 39 8.29 15.65 -10.73
CA GLU A 39 8.54 15.86 -12.17
C GLU A 39 8.50 17.35 -12.56
N ALA A 40 7.68 18.14 -11.87
CA ALA A 40 7.63 19.59 -12.03
C ALA A 40 8.80 20.32 -11.34
N SER A 41 9.60 19.61 -10.55
CA SER A 41 10.81 20.15 -9.91
C SER A 41 12.02 20.00 -10.82
N ASP A 42 13.03 20.86 -10.67
CA ASP A 42 14.32 20.74 -11.37
C ASP A 42 15.23 19.63 -10.77
N ASP A 43 14.70 18.76 -9.90
CA ASP A 43 15.46 17.69 -9.25
C ASP A 43 15.06 16.30 -9.82
N PRO A 44 15.87 15.74 -10.73
CA PRO A 44 15.59 14.43 -11.33
C PRO A 44 15.74 13.27 -10.35
N LEU A 45 16.41 13.44 -9.20
CA LEU A 45 16.50 12.41 -8.18
C LEU A 45 15.19 12.30 -7.41
N LEU A 46 14.52 13.43 -7.13
CA LEU A 46 13.21 13.44 -6.49
C LEU A 46 12.16 12.73 -7.33
N ALA A 47 12.15 12.96 -8.65
CA ALA A 47 11.24 12.26 -9.57
C ALA A 47 11.48 10.75 -9.56
N GLN A 48 12.74 10.29 -9.59
CA GLN A 48 13.08 8.87 -9.54
C GLN A 48 12.66 8.19 -8.22
N ILE A 49 12.81 8.89 -7.09
CA ILE A 49 12.39 8.37 -5.78
C ILE A 49 10.86 8.26 -5.73
N ALA A 50 10.14 9.28 -6.20
CA ALA A 50 8.68 9.28 -6.21
C ALA A 50 8.11 8.22 -7.18
N GLU A 51 8.79 7.99 -8.31
CA GLU A 51 8.41 6.95 -9.27
C GLU A 51 8.58 5.55 -8.67
N ALA A 52 9.70 5.29 -7.98
CA ALA A 52 9.94 4.02 -7.30
C ALA A 52 8.90 3.75 -6.20
N ASP A 53 8.59 4.76 -5.37
CA ASP A 53 7.59 4.64 -4.30
C ASP A 53 6.18 4.35 -4.87
N LEU A 54 5.79 5.03 -5.95
CA LEU A 54 4.53 4.78 -6.64
C LEU A 54 4.48 3.37 -7.26
N ALA A 55 5.59 2.87 -7.80
CA ALA A 55 5.67 1.53 -8.36
C ALA A 55 5.49 0.45 -7.28
N ASP A 56 6.11 0.61 -6.11
CA ASP A 56 5.96 -0.29 -4.97
C ASP A 56 4.52 -0.32 -4.45
N LEU A 57 3.87 0.86 -4.33
CA LEU A 57 2.46 0.96 -3.92
C LEU A 57 1.50 0.31 -4.92
N ARG A 58 1.76 0.44 -6.23
CA ARG A 58 0.98 -0.24 -7.28
C ARG A 58 1.16 -1.76 -7.23
N ALA A 59 2.39 -2.23 -7.07
CA ALA A 59 2.66 -3.66 -6.93
C ALA A 59 2.00 -4.25 -5.67
N LEU A 60 1.89 -3.46 -4.59
CA LEU A 60 1.14 -3.84 -3.40
C LEU A 60 -0.37 -3.86 -3.68
N ALA A 61 -0.90 -2.89 -4.42
CA ALA A 61 -2.31 -2.84 -4.80
C ALA A 61 -2.72 -4.04 -5.65
N ASP A 62 -1.94 -4.38 -6.67
CA ASP A 62 -2.20 -5.53 -7.55
C ASP A 62 -2.24 -6.85 -6.78
N LYS A 63 -1.31 -7.04 -5.83
CA LYS A 63 -1.31 -8.25 -4.97
C LYS A 63 -2.55 -8.35 -4.08
N ASN A 64 -3.08 -7.22 -3.63
CA ASN A 64 -4.27 -7.19 -2.78
C ASN A 64 -5.57 -7.33 -3.58
N ASP A 65 -5.61 -6.80 -4.80
CA ASP A 65 -6.76 -6.98 -5.71
C ASP A 65 -6.91 -8.46 -6.10
N VAL A 66 -5.80 -9.14 -6.40
CA VAL A 66 -5.77 -10.59 -6.65
C VAL A 66 -6.19 -11.41 -5.41
N ALA A 67 -5.94 -10.92 -4.20
CA ALA A 67 -6.32 -11.61 -2.97
C ALA A 67 -7.81 -11.41 -2.59
N LEU A 68 -8.50 -10.46 -3.22
CA LEU A 68 -9.90 -10.12 -2.98
C LEU A 68 -10.87 -10.64 -4.05
N GLY A 69 -10.37 -11.00 -5.24
CA GLY A 69 -11.13 -11.57 -6.36
C GLY A 69 -11.31 -13.09 -6.27
#